data_AF-A0A355H5V1-F1
#
_entry.id   AF-A0A355H5V1-F1
#
_cell.length_a   1.000
_cell.length_b   1.000
_cell.length_c   1.000
_cell.angle_alpha   90.00
_cell.angle_beta   90.00
_cell.angle_gamma   90.00
#
_symmetry.space_group_name_H-M   'P 1'
#
loop_
_entity.id
_entity.type
_entity.pdbx_description
1 polymer ?
#
loop_
_entity_poly.entity_id
_entity_poly.type
_entity_poly.pdbx_seq_one_letter_code
_entity_poly.pdbx_strand_id
1 'polypeptide(L)'
;KGEIESGKPVADHQKAYDDFLIQKTTPKRGLQVSFNSEAVSQYISRYAGFQALLSNGIKDPVEAMRVYRDKDAVEKCFDDLKNSLDMKRLRMHTSATVDGRLFVQFIALILISAIRKEMRSSELIEKYTVRELLQEMKTLTKVKYSEKYGHILTEVTKAQRDILKALDIQLPAMA
;
A
#
# COMPACT_ATOMS: atom_id res chain seq x y z
N LYS A 1 -8.66 5.39 -25.42
CA LYS A 1 -8.67 5.93 -26.80
C LYS A 1 -7.32 5.72 -27.50
N GLY A 2 -6.23 6.31 -27.00
CA GLY A 2 -4.88 6.12 -27.59
C GLY A 2 -4.40 4.67 -27.70
N GLU A 3 -4.83 3.79 -26.79
CA GLU A 3 -4.52 2.34 -26.82
C GLU A 3 -5.12 1.63 -28.04
N ILE A 4 -6.37 1.93 -28.41
CA ILE A 4 -7.04 1.35 -29.59
C ILE A 4 -6.50 1.99 -30.87
N GLU A 5 -6.29 3.31 -30.87
CA GLU A 5 -5.75 4.03 -32.04
C GLU A 5 -4.30 3.63 -32.36
N SER A 6 -3.53 3.22 -31.36
CA SER A 6 -2.17 2.68 -31.53
C SER A 6 -2.12 1.18 -31.82
N GLY A 7 -3.27 0.50 -31.87
CA GLY A 7 -3.37 -0.93 -32.19
C GLY A 7 -2.85 -1.86 -31.08
N LYS A 8 -2.74 -1.37 -29.84
CA LYS A 8 -2.31 -2.16 -28.67
C LYS A 8 -3.42 -2.23 -27.62
N PRO A 9 -4.52 -2.99 -27.88
CA PRO A 9 -5.58 -3.13 -26.91
C PRO A 9 -5.10 -3.94 -25.69
N VAL A 10 -5.49 -3.48 -24.50
CA VAL A 10 -5.22 -4.17 -23.23
C VAL A 10 -6.47 -4.99 -22.86
N ALA A 11 -6.29 -6.28 -22.58
CA ALA A 11 -7.41 -7.19 -22.28
C ALA A 11 -8.25 -6.73 -21.08
N ASP A 12 -7.60 -6.19 -20.04
CA ASP A 12 -8.28 -5.68 -18.84
C ASP A 12 -9.20 -4.48 -19.12
N HIS A 13 -8.96 -3.76 -20.22
CA HIS A 13 -9.73 -2.56 -20.59
C HIS A 13 -10.87 -2.87 -21.57
N GLN A 14 -11.05 -4.13 -21.98
CA GLN A 14 -12.02 -4.51 -23.01
C GLN A 14 -13.44 -4.06 -22.69
N LYS A 15 -13.88 -4.25 -21.44
CA LYS A 15 -15.22 -3.84 -21.00
C LYS A 15 -15.45 -2.32 -21.12
N ALA A 16 -14.43 -1.53 -20.80
CA ALA A 16 -14.50 -0.07 -20.94
C ALA A 16 -14.49 0.37 -22.42
N TYR A 17 -13.81 -0.37 -23.29
CA TYR A 17 -13.84 -0.11 -24.72
C TYR A 17 -15.24 -0.34 -25.30
N ASP A 18 -15.90 -1.43 -24.91
CA ASP A 18 -17.22 -1.79 -25.41
C ASP A 18 -18.30 -0.82 -24.91
N ASP A 19 -18.22 -0.38 -23.65
CA ASP A 19 -19.21 0.49 -23.03
C ASP A 19 -19.08 1.97 -23.46
N PHE A 20 -17.85 2.48 -23.60
CA PHE A 20 -17.59 3.92 -23.74
C PHE A 20 -17.04 4.35 -25.10
N LEU A 21 -16.66 3.42 -25.98
CA LEU A 21 -16.07 3.74 -27.28
C LEU A 21 -16.91 3.18 -28.43
N ILE A 22 -17.09 4.01 -29.45
CA ILE A 22 -17.70 3.63 -30.72
C ILE A 22 -16.57 3.46 -31.74
N GLN A 23 -16.39 2.23 -32.20
CA GLN A 23 -15.37 1.86 -33.17
C GLN A 23 -16.00 1.70 -34.55
N LYS A 24 -15.53 2.47 -35.54
CA LYS A 24 -16.00 2.39 -36.93
C LYS A 24 -14.82 2.14 -37.85
N THR A 25 -14.82 0.98 -38.52
CA THR A 25 -13.83 0.67 -39.55
C THR A 25 -14.34 1.18 -40.90
N THR A 26 -13.64 2.13 -41.50
CA THR A 26 -13.96 2.63 -42.83
C THR A 26 -12.91 2.21 -43.86
N PRO A 27 -13.30 1.74 -45.06
CA PRO A 27 -12.36 1.21 -46.05
C PRO A 27 -11.30 2.21 -46.52
N LYS A 28 -11.55 3.52 -46.41
CA LYS A 28 -10.62 4.59 -46.83
C LYS A 28 -9.83 5.27 -45.70
N ARG A 29 -10.32 5.28 -44.46
CA ARG A 29 -9.73 6.03 -43.34
C ARG A 29 -9.29 5.15 -42.16
N GLY A 30 -9.41 3.83 -42.28
CA GLY A 30 -9.04 2.90 -41.22
C GLY A 30 -10.03 2.93 -40.05
N LEU A 31 -9.55 2.55 -38.87
CA LEU A 31 -10.31 2.49 -37.62
C LEU A 31 -10.50 3.92 -37.06
N GLN A 32 -11.73 4.38 -36.97
CA GLN A 32 -12.09 5.59 -36.23
C GLN A 32 -12.69 5.23 -34.87
N VAL A 33 -12.13 5.83 -33.82
CA VAL A 33 -12.59 5.66 -32.44
C VAL A 33 -13.16 6.98 -31.93
N SER A 34 -14.47 7.01 -31.66
CA SER A 34 -15.16 8.13 -31.02
C SER A 34 -15.71 7.72 -29.66
N PHE A 35 -15.87 8.68 -28.75
CA PHE A 35 -16.51 8.39 -27.46
C PHE A 35 -18.02 8.26 -27.61
N ASN A 36 -18.61 7.30 -26.89
CA ASN A 36 -20.05 7.25 -26.67
C ASN A 36 -20.44 8.30 -25.63
N SER A 37 -20.73 9.52 -26.07
CA SER A 37 -21.01 10.66 -25.18
C SER A 37 -22.19 10.41 -24.24
N GLU A 38 -23.19 9.64 -24.67
CA GLU A 38 -24.37 9.33 -23.86
C GLU A 38 -24.05 8.34 -22.74
N ALA A 39 -23.35 7.25 -23.06
CA ALA A 39 -22.89 6.30 -22.05
C ALA A 39 -21.91 6.94 -21.06
N VAL A 40 -20.99 7.77 -21.55
CA VAL A 40 -20.06 8.53 -20.71
C VAL A 40 -20.83 9.48 -19.77
N SER A 41 -21.80 10.23 -20.28
CA SER A 41 -22.57 11.17 -19.47
C SER A 41 -23.46 10.48 -18.44
N GLN A 42 -24.08 9.34 -18.77
CA GLN A 42 -24.83 8.53 -17.81
C GLN A 42 -23.94 7.95 -16.72
N TYR A 43 -22.74 7.50 -17.09
CA TYR A 43 -21.79 6.98 -16.12
C TYR A 43 -21.30 8.08 -15.17
N ILE A 44 -20.97 9.26 -15.71
CA ILE A 44 -20.57 10.40 -14.90
C ILE A 44 -21.69 10.79 -13.93
N SER A 45 -22.94 10.89 -14.39
CA SER A 45 -24.05 11.34 -13.55
C SER A 45 -24.44 10.33 -12.46
N ARG A 46 -24.34 9.02 -12.72
CA ARG A 46 -24.70 7.99 -11.74
C ARG A 46 -23.57 7.61 -10.80
N TYR A 47 -22.33 7.62 -11.26
CA TYR A 47 -21.23 6.94 -10.58
C TYR A 47 -19.97 7.79 -10.36
N ALA A 48 -19.80 8.91 -11.07
CA ALA A 48 -18.63 9.75 -10.87
C ALA A 48 -18.88 10.79 -9.77
N GLY A 49 -18.03 10.76 -8.73
CA GLY A 49 -17.89 11.89 -7.81
C GLY A 49 -17.01 12.98 -8.43
N PHE A 50 -17.30 14.24 -8.10
CA PHE A 50 -16.43 15.37 -8.46
C PHE A 50 -15.52 15.71 -7.27
N GLN A 51 -14.22 15.87 -7.53
CA GLN A 51 -13.30 16.48 -6.56
C GLN A 51 -12.64 17.71 -7.18
N ALA A 52 -12.40 18.73 -6.36
CA ALA A 52 -11.62 19.90 -6.73
C ALA A 52 -10.51 20.11 -5.70
N LEU A 53 -9.31 20.42 -6.18
CA LEU A 53 -8.16 20.77 -5.34
C LEU A 53 -8.00 22.29 -5.35
N LEU A 54 -8.09 22.91 -4.17
CA LEU A 54 -7.84 24.33 -3.98
C LEU A 54 -6.46 24.50 -3.34
N SER A 55 -5.59 25.28 -3.96
CA SER A 55 -4.25 25.59 -3.45
C SER A 55 -4.05 27.10 -3.38
N ASN A 56 -3.41 27.57 -2.30
CA ASN A 56 -3.05 28.97 -2.09
C ASN A 56 -1.61 29.29 -2.52
N GLY A 57 -0.78 28.28 -2.77
CA GLY A 57 0.66 28.45 -3.00
C GLY A 57 1.24 27.66 -4.18
N ILE A 58 0.59 26.56 -4.59
CA ILE A 58 1.04 25.74 -5.72
C ILE A 58 0.24 26.12 -6.96
N LYS A 59 0.92 26.73 -7.94
CA LYS A 59 0.30 27.21 -9.18
C LYS A 59 0.19 26.13 -10.26
N ASP A 60 1.09 25.14 -10.25
CA ASP A 60 1.04 24.03 -11.20
C ASP A 60 0.00 22.98 -10.73
N PRO A 61 -1.05 22.69 -11.53
CA PRO A 61 -2.08 21.74 -11.16
C PRO A 61 -1.56 20.31 -11.01
N VAL A 62 -0.54 19.92 -11.79
CA VAL A 62 0.02 18.57 -11.75
C VAL A 62 0.82 18.39 -10.45
N GLU A 63 1.65 19.36 -10.09
CA GLU A 63 2.36 19.40 -8.82
C GLU A 63 1.40 19.46 -7.63
N ALA A 64 0.35 20.29 -7.67
CA ALA A 64 -0.65 20.36 -6.62
C ALA A 64 -1.36 19.01 -6.39
N MET A 65 -1.69 18.30 -7.48
CA MET A 65 -2.25 16.96 -7.42
C MET A 65 -1.25 15.94 -6.86
N ARG A 66 0.03 16.04 -7.24
CA ARG A 66 1.10 15.19 -6.71
C ARG A 66 1.24 15.35 -5.20
N VAL A 67 1.39 16.59 -4.73
CA VAL A 67 1.52 16.90 -3.30
C VAL A 67 0.27 16.47 -2.53
N TYR A 68 -0.92 16.65 -3.10
CA TYR A 68 -2.14 16.15 -2.48
C TYR A 68 -2.16 14.62 -2.40
N ARG A 69 -1.68 13.91 -3.42
CA ARG A 69 -1.54 12.45 -3.37
C ARG A 69 -0.49 12.02 -2.36
N ASP A 70 0.56 12.79 -2.12
CA ASP A 70 1.52 12.47 -1.06
C ASP A 70 0.86 12.51 0.34
N LYS A 71 -0.24 13.27 0.49
CA LYS A 71 -1.08 13.23 1.71
C LYS A 71 -1.74 11.86 1.95
N ASP A 72 -1.92 11.03 0.92
CA ASP A 72 -2.39 9.64 1.06
C ASP A 72 -1.43 8.82 1.95
N ALA A 73 -0.13 9.15 1.96
CA ALA A 73 0.81 8.53 2.90
C ALA A 73 0.44 8.83 4.36
N VAL A 74 -0.03 10.06 4.64
CA VAL A 74 -0.51 10.48 5.96
C VAL A 74 -1.81 9.77 6.30
N GLU A 75 -2.75 9.66 5.36
CA GLU A 75 -4.01 8.93 5.57
C GLU A 75 -3.76 7.45 5.87
N LYS A 76 -2.85 6.81 5.12
CA LYS A 76 -2.38 5.45 5.39
C LYS A 76 -1.74 5.32 6.77
N CYS A 77 -0.96 6.30 7.21
CA CYS A 77 -0.40 6.31 8.55
C CYS A 77 -1.47 6.43 9.64
N PHE A 78 -2.49 7.27 9.44
CA PHE A 78 -3.64 7.36 10.37
C PHE A 78 -4.48 6.09 10.38
N ASP A 79 -4.60 5.41 9.24
CA ASP A 79 -5.27 4.11 9.17
C ASP A 79 -4.47 3.02 9.90
N ASP A 80 -3.15 2.99 9.71
CA ASP A 80 -2.22 2.11 10.44
C ASP A 80 -2.33 2.36 11.97
N LEU A 81 -2.41 3.62 12.41
CA LEU A 81 -2.64 3.96 13.82
C LEU A 81 -3.95 3.38 14.36
N LYS A 82 -5.05 3.54 13.61
CA LYS A 82 -6.38 3.11 14.04
C LYS A 82 -6.56 1.59 14.02
N ASN A 83 -6.06 0.92 12.99
CA ASN A 83 -6.36 -0.48 12.70
C ASN A 83 -5.24 -1.44 13.13
N SER A 84 -3.98 -1.03 12.96
CA SER A 84 -2.82 -1.89 13.27
C SER A 84 -2.24 -1.63 14.66
N LEU A 85 -2.32 -0.39 15.16
CA LEU A 85 -1.76 0.03 16.46
C LEU A 85 -2.80 0.25 17.56
N ASP A 86 -4.02 -0.28 17.36
CA ASP A 86 -5.12 -0.31 18.33
C ASP A 86 -5.54 1.07 18.88
N MET A 87 -5.36 2.15 18.11
CA MET A 87 -5.82 3.49 18.51
C MET A 87 -7.30 3.77 18.23
N LYS A 88 -8.08 2.78 17.81
CA LYS A 88 -9.51 2.95 17.54
C LYS A 88 -10.28 3.48 18.75
N ARG A 89 -9.82 3.19 19.97
CA ARG A 89 -10.32 3.79 21.22
C ARG A 89 -9.16 4.06 22.17
N LEU A 90 -9.01 5.31 22.63
CA LEU A 90 -7.95 5.69 23.56
C LEU A 90 -8.12 5.07 24.95
N ARG A 91 -9.35 4.94 25.48
CA ARG A 91 -9.68 4.32 26.79
C ARG A 91 -8.75 4.75 27.94
N MET A 92 -8.30 6.00 27.96
CA MET A 92 -7.47 6.57 29.02
C MET A 92 -8.26 7.67 29.75
N HIS A 93 -8.02 7.81 31.05
CA HIS A 93 -8.78 8.71 31.94
C HIS A 93 -8.07 10.04 32.24
N THR A 94 -6.82 10.23 31.77
CA THR A 94 -6.04 11.45 32.00
C THR A 94 -5.34 11.89 30.71
N SER A 95 -5.07 13.21 30.58
CA SER A 95 -4.34 13.75 29.42
C SER A 95 -2.94 13.16 29.32
N ALA A 96 -2.21 13.07 30.43
CA ALA A 96 -0.85 12.55 30.45
C ALA A 96 -0.74 11.11 29.90
N THR A 97 -1.70 10.24 30.21
CA THR A 97 -1.71 8.87 29.68
C THR A 97 -2.08 8.84 28.19
N VAL A 98 -2.91 9.78 27.71
CA VAL A 98 -3.19 9.93 26.27
C VAL A 98 -1.93 10.36 25.53
N ASP A 99 -1.20 11.35 26.05
CA ASP A 99 0.02 11.86 25.44
C ASP A 99 1.12 10.80 25.41
N GLY A 100 1.30 10.05 26.51
CA GLY A 100 2.23 8.93 26.56
C GLY A 100 1.88 7.82 25.56
N ARG A 101 0.59 7.50 25.41
CA ARG A 101 0.13 6.50 24.43
C ARG A 101 0.37 6.98 22.99
N LEU A 102 0.06 8.23 22.68
CA LEU A 102 0.31 8.84 21.38
C LEU A 102 1.80 8.80 21.03
N PHE A 103 2.66 9.08 22.00
CA PHE A 103 4.11 9.05 21.81
C PHE A 103 4.64 7.65 21.45
N VAL A 104 4.24 6.61 22.19
CA VAL A 104 4.62 5.23 21.87
C VAL A 104 4.11 4.82 20.48
N GLN A 105 2.90 5.26 20.13
CA GLN A 105 2.27 4.93 18.86
C GLN A 105 2.96 5.64 17.68
N PHE A 106 3.44 6.86 17.90
CA PHE A 106 4.27 7.57 16.95
C PHE A 106 5.58 6.81 16.67
N ILE A 107 6.25 6.30 17.71
CA ILE A 107 7.44 5.45 17.55
C ILE A 107 7.10 4.17 16.77
N ALA A 108 6.01 3.49 17.14
CA ALA A 108 5.57 2.28 16.45
C ALA A 108 5.27 2.54 14.96
N LEU A 109 4.68 3.68 14.63
CA LEU A 109 4.42 4.10 13.26
C LEU A 109 5.72 4.29 12.47
N ILE A 110 6.73 4.97 13.06
CA ILE A 110 8.05 5.13 12.43
C ILE A 110 8.66 3.75 12.09
N LEU A 111 8.60 2.80 13.02
CA LEU A 111 9.11 1.45 12.82
C LEU A 111 8.36 0.70 11.72
N ILE A 112 7.01 0.78 11.70
CA ILE A 112 6.19 0.18 10.64
C ILE A 112 6.52 0.81 9.28
N SER A 113 6.67 2.13 9.21
CA SER A 113 7.05 2.82 7.97
C SER A 113 8.44 2.39 7.48
N ALA A 114 9.40 2.23 8.39
CA ALA A 114 10.73 1.73 8.06
C ALA A 114 10.68 0.30 7.51
N ILE A 115 9.98 -0.61 8.19
CA ILE A 115 9.82 -2.00 7.73
C ILE A 115 9.11 -2.03 6.36
N ARG A 116 8.03 -1.25 6.20
CA ARG A 116 7.29 -1.17 4.93
C ARG A 116 8.17 -0.64 3.79
N LYS A 117 9.08 0.29 4.07
CA LYS A 117 10.07 0.77 3.08
C LYS A 117 10.99 -0.36 2.65
N GLU A 118 11.59 -1.08 3.59
CA GLU A 118 12.49 -2.21 3.29
C GLU A 118 11.76 -3.33 2.52
N MET A 119 10.52 -3.65 2.92
CA MET A 119 9.69 -4.64 2.23
C MET A 119 9.37 -4.25 0.78
N ARG A 120 9.29 -2.95 0.47
CA ARG A 120 9.08 -2.47 -0.90
C ARG A 120 10.34 -2.60 -1.74
N SER A 121 11.52 -2.31 -1.17
CA SER A 121 12.79 -2.50 -1.88
C SER A 121 13.16 -3.97 -2.08
N SER A 122 12.64 -4.87 -1.25
CA SER A 122 12.93 -6.31 -1.32
C SER A 122 11.80 -7.16 -1.92
N GLU A 123 10.77 -6.53 -2.52
CA GLU A 123 9.58 -7.20 -3.10
C GLU A 123 8.76 -8.05 -2.11
N LEU A 124 9.08 -8.04 -0.81
CA LEU A 124 8.34 -8.77 0.22
C LEU A 124 6.91 -8.24 0.40
N ILE A 125 6.68 -6.98 0.05
CA ILE A 125 5.36 -6.33 0.13
C ILE A 125 4.30 -7.01 -0.76
N GLU A 126 4.72 -7.76 -1.78
CA GLU A 126 3.81 -8.52 -2.66
C GLU A 126 3.32 -9.81 -2.01
N LYS A 127 4.10 -10.35 -1.06
CA LYS A 127 3.84 -11.65 -0.41
C LYS A 127 3.29 -11.51 1.01
N TYR A 128 3.65 -10.44 1.71
CA TYR A 128 3.33 -10.23 3.11
C TYR A 128 2.88 -8.80 3.36
N THR A 129 1.91 -8.65 4.26
CA THR A 129 1.73 -7.41 5.01
C THR A 129 2.80 -7.28 6.09
N VAL A 130 3.06 -6.05 6.56
CA VAL A 130 3.99 -5.81 7.69
C VAL A 130 3.62 -6.64 8.92
N ARG A 131 2.31 -6.79 9.18
CA ARG A 131 1.80 -7.58 10.31
C ARG A 131 2.10 -9.07 10.16
N GLU A 132 1.85 -9.64 8.98
CA GLU A 132 2.12 -11.06 8.72
C GLU A 132 3.62 -11.36 8.79
N LEU A 133 4.46 -10.48 8.24
CA LEU A 133 5.91 -10.59 8.35
C LEU A 133 6.34 -10.62 9.83
N LEU A 134 5.84 -9.68 10.64
CA LEU A 134 6.15 -9.65 12.07
C LEU A 134 5.65 -10.89 12.81
N GLN A 135 4.50 -11.46 12.41
CA GLN A 135 3.97 -12.68 13.00
C GLN A 135 4.81 -13.91 12.63
N GLU A 136 5.25 -14.03 11.37
CA GLU A 136 6.14 -15.10 10.92
C GLU A 136 7.48 -15.04 11.66
N MET A 137 8.03 -13.84 11.84
CA MET A 137 9.30 -13.64 12.56
C MET A 137 9.17 -13.82 14.08
N LYS A 138 7.96 -13.72 14.65
CA LYS A 138 7.74 -13.84 16.12
C LYS A 138 8.15 -15.21 16.67
N THR A 139 8.04 -16.28 15.89
CA THR A 139 8.38 -17.63 16.33
C THR A 139 9.90 -17.90 16.33
N LEU A 140 10.68 -17.03 15.69
CA LEU A 140 12.14 -17.03 15.77
C LEU A 140 12.58 -16.39 17.09
N THR A 141 12.84 -17.20 18.11
CA THR A 141 13.15 -16.74 19.47
C THR A 141 14.30 -17.58 20.07
N LYS A 142 15.18 -16.94 20.84
CA LYS A 142 16.23 -17.60 21.62
C LYS A 142 15.72 -17.88 23.02
N VAL A 143 15.57 -19.15 23.39
CA VAL A 143 15.14 -19.58 24.72
C VAL A 143 16.36 -19.82 25.59
N LYS A 144 16.41 -19.19 26.78
CA LYS A 144 17.43 -19.44 27.80
C LYS A 144 16.84 -20.35 28.86
N TYR A 145 17.43 -21.53 29.08
CA TYR A 145 17.11 -22.36 30.22
C TYR A 145 18.04 -22.00 31.38
N SER A 146 17.46 -21.80 32.57
CA SER A 146 18.27 -21.73 33.78
C SER A 146 18.68 -23.15 34.16
N GLU A 147 19.96 -23.31 34.48
CA GLU A 147 20.53 -24.41 35.28
C GLU A 147 21.24 -25.57 34.55
N LYS A 148 20.91 -26.00 33.32
CA LYS A 148 21.68 -27.11 32.68
C LYS A 148 21.71 -27.16 31.14
N TYR A 149 20.75 -26.57 30.45
CA TYR A 149 20.73 -26.51 29.00
C TYR A 149 21.20 -25.12 28.55
N GLY A 150 22.07 -25.05 27.55
CA GLY A 150 22.56 -23.80 26.98
C GLY A 150 21.44 -22.97 26.35
N HIS A 151 21.82 -22.04 25.47
CA HIS A 151 20.83 -21.30 24.71
C HIS A 151 20.31 -22.14 23.54
N ILE A 152 18.99 -22.31 23.42
CA ILE A 152 18.38 -22.99 22.27
C ILE A 152 17.74 -21.93 21.38
N LEU A 153 18.20 -21.84 20.13
CA LEU A 153 17.51 -21.10 19.08
C LEU A 153 16.41 -21.97 18.50
N THR A 154 15.23 -21.41 18.29
CA THR A 154 14.19 -22.12 17.53
C THR A 154 14.66 -22.35 16.09
N GLU A 155 14.23 -23.47 15.51
CA GLU A 155 14.59 -23.81 14.13
C GLU A 155 14.02 -22.77 13.16
N VAL A 156 14.88 -22.26 12.28
CA VAL A 156 14.47 -21.24 11.32
C VAL A 156 13.69 -21.88 10.18
N THR A 157 12.42 -21.49 10.04
CA THR A 157 11.53 -21.97 8.96
C THR A 157 12.02 -21.50 7.60
N LYS A 158 11.57 -22.16 6.52
CA LYS A 158 11.88 -21.72 5.16
C LYS A 158 11.41 -20.28 4.89
N ALA A 159 10.20 -19.94 5.33
CA ALA A 159 9.65 -18.60 5.18
C ALA A 159 10.51 -17.54 5.91
N GLN A 160 10.96 -17.82 7.14
CA GLN A 160 11.85 -16.93 7.87
C GLN A 160 13.21 -16.76 7.18
N ARG A 161 13.78 -17.83 6.61
CA ARG A 161 15.02 -17.74 5.82
C ARG A 161 14.84 -16.87 4.58
N ASP A 162 13.73 -17.02 3.88
CA ASP A 162 13.42 -16.23 2.69
C ASP A 162 13.23 -14.75 3.05
N ILE A 163 12.53 -14.45 4.15
CA ILE A 163 12.36 -13.08 4.68
C ILE A 163 13.72 -12.47 5.06
N LEU A 164 14.51 -13.18 5.87
CA LEU A 164 15.82 -12.68 6.31
C LEU A 164 16.76 -12.44 5.13
N LYS A 165 16.78 -13.35 4.15
CA LYS A 165 17.57 -13.20 2.93
C LYS A 165 17.13 -12.01 2.09
N ALA A 166 15.82 -11.78 1.95
CA ALA A 166 15.29 -10.65 1.21
C ALA A 166 15.61 -9.30 1.90
N LEU A 167 15.71 -9.29 3.23
CA LEU A 167 16.08 -8.10 4.02
C LEU A 167 17.60 -7.96 4.22
N ASP A 168 18.43 -8.82 3.61
CA ASP A 168 19.89 -8.88 3.78
C ASP A 168 20.33 -9.02 5.26
N ILE A 169 19.55 -9.76 6.05
CA ILE A 169 19.83 -10.02 7.47
C ILE A 169 20.50 -11.38 7.60
N GLN A 170 21.70 -11.39 8.21
CA GLN A 170 22.41 -12.63 8.50
C GLN A 170 21.64 -13.48 9.52
N LEU A 171 21.51 -14.77 9.21
CA LEU A 171 20.93 -15.73 10.13
C LEU A 171 21.77 -15.78 11.42
N PRO A 172 21.14 -15.65 12.60
CA PRO A 172 21.87 -15.82 13.85
C PRO A 172 22.43 -17.24 13.89
N ALA A 173 23.77 -17.34 14.03
CA ALA A 173 24.45 -18.63 14.05
C ALA A 173 23.88 -19.53 15.15
N MET A 174 23.58 -20.78 14.80
CA MET A 174 23.28 -21.85 15.75
C MET A 174 24.60 -22.17 16.46
N ALA A 175 24.80 -21.59 17.64
CA ALA A 175 25.92 -21.90 18.53
C ALA A 175 25.54 -23.04 19.48
#